data_AF-A0A6C0JR76-F1
#
_entry.id   AF-A0A6C0JR76-F1
#
_cell.length_a   1.000
_cell.length_b   1.000
_cell.length_c   1.000
_cell.angle_alpha   90.00
_cell.angle_beta   90.00
_cell.angle_gamma   90.00
#
_symmetry.space_group_name_H-M   'P 1'
#
loop_
_entity.id
_entity.type
_entity.pdbx_description
1 polymer ?
#
loop_
_entity_poly.entity_id
_entity_poly.type
_entity_poly.pdbx_seq_one_letter_code
_entity_poly.pdbx_strand_id
1 'polypeptide(L)'
;MIHSNSLLIESDINTIYKIFSTEKFINKIFIIDSNEKNKVTKEDDNTFIIEKIYSIKDVEKFCTFSDYINENVIPKISNMEFYVKIMKKFIYLNENEIVIKYITSIDKPYYIKNIIANQYTIYYVKISNTEKKGLLSLTYYRKFVEIDDKNELNNDSIVFDNDLLTINEENDKIKLNQTLIISVSALLGKEILDDVIMPFVYTFYDDFINKFVNKRIKKYLTKKKINVYSKIK
;
A
#
# COMPACT_ATOMS: atom_id res chain seq x y z
N MET A 1 -12.66 8.41 6.41
CA MET A 1 -11.91 8.27 5.15
C MET A 1 -10.70 9.21 5.16
N ILE A 2 -9.49 8.70 4.91
CA ILE A 2 -8.28 9.55 4.85
C ILE A 2 -8.07 9.98 3.40
N HIS A 3 -8.47 11.21 3.06
CA HIS A 3 -7.97 11.87 1.86
C HIS A 3 -6.48 12.11 2.01
N SER A 4 -5.69 11.43 1.21
CA SER A 4 -4.27 11.68 1.17
C SER A 4 -3.88 12.65 0.06
N ASN A 5 -2.72 13.28 0.27
CA ASN A 5 -2.19 14.35 -0.57
C ASN A 5 -2.23 13.96 -2.05
N SER A 6 -3.10 14.61 -2.81
CA SER A 6 -3.19 14.41 -4.24
C SER A 6 -1.90 14.88 -4.92
N LEU A 7 -1.46 14.14 -5.93
CA LEU A 7 -0.39 14.59 -6.82
C LEU A 7 -1.02 15.20 -8.07
N LEU A 8 -0.45 16.30 -8.56
CA LEU A 8 -0.79 16.84 -9.87
C LEU A 8 0.33 16.48 -10.83
N ILE A 9 -0.01 15.96 -12.00
CA ILE A 9 0.95 15.40 -12.97
C ILE A 9 0.73 16.06 -14.32
N GLU A 10 1.74 16.70 -14.89
CA GLU A 10 1.68 17.29 -16.23
C GLU A 10 1.90 16.20 -17.30
N SER A 11 0.81 15.62 -17.77
CA SER A 11 0.81 14.52 -18.73
C SER A 11 -0.60 14.29 -19.30
N ASP A 12 -0.72 13.40 -20.26
CA ASP A 12 -1.99 12.79 -20.68
C ASP A 12 -2.18 11.39 -20.08
N ILE A 13 -3.43 10.92 -20.09
CA ILE A 13 -3.86 9.61 -19.55
C ILE A 13 -3.12 8.45 -20.23
N ASN A 14 -2.94 8.48 -21.56
CA ASN A 14 -2.29 7.39 -22.29
C ASN A 14 -0.82 7.23 -21.91
N THR A 15 -0.10 8.35 -21.73
CA THR A 15 1.28 8.35 -21.27
C THR A 15 1.40 7.78 -19.87
N ILE A 16 0.52 8.17 -18.94
CA ILE A 16 0.52 7.65 -17.58
C ILE A 16 0.15 6.18 -17.53
N TYR A 17 -0.86 5.74 -18.30
CA TYR A 17 -1.22 4.34 -18.43
C TYR A 17 -0.01 3.50 -18.86
N LYS A 18 0.65 3.88 -19.96
CA LYS A 18 1.85 3.17 -20.45
C LYS A 18 2.94 3.06 -19.39
N ILE A 19 3.13 4.08 -18.54
CA ILE A 19 4.11 4.03 -17.46
C ILE A 19 3.66 3.04 -16.37
N PHE A 20 2.44 3.19 -15.86
CA PHE A 20 1.92 2.40 -14.74
C PHE A 20 1.68 0.93 -15.10
N SER A 21 1.58 0.60 -16.39
CA SER A 21 1.46 -0.77 -16.91
C SER A 21 2.80 -1.49 -17.10
N THR A 22 3.92 -0.83 -16.79
CA THR A 22 5.24 -1.48 -16.95
C THR A 22 5.72 -2.12 -15.65
N GLU A 23 6.27 -3.33 -15.77
CA GLU A 23 6.96 -3.99 -14.66
C GLU A 23 8.11 -3.13 -14.12
N LYS A 24 8.81 -2.41 -15.00
CA LYS A 24 9.87 -1.46 -14.61
C LYS A 24 9.38 -0.37 -13.66
N PHE A 25 8.18 0.15 -13.87
CA PHE A 25 7.58 1.10 -12.93
C PHE A 25 7.28 0.42 -11.60
N ILE A 26 6.61 -0.73 -11.62
CA ILE A 26 6.25 -1.52 -10.44
C ILE A 26 7.51 -1.84 -9.60
N ASN A 27 8.56 -2.37 -10.22
CA ASN A 27 9.82 -2.70 -9.56
C ASN A 27 10.45 -1.48 -8.87
N LYS A 28 10.32 -0.28 -9.44
CA LYS A 28 10.83 0.96 -8.82
C LYS A 28 9.95 1.49 -7.69
N ILE A 29 8.63 1.36 -7.79
CA ILE A 29 7.72 1.82 -6.75
C ILE A 29 7.74 0.90 -5.53
N PHE A 30 7.85 -0.41 -5.73
CA PHE A 30 7.88 -1.37 -4.62
C PHE A 30 9.30 -1.74 -4.15
N ILE A 31 10.34 -1.22 -4.83
CA ILE A 31 11.76 -1.54 -4.58
C ILE A 31 11.93 -3.06 -4.61
N ILE A 32 11.70 -3.62 -5.78
CA ILE A 32 11.96 -5.03 -6.06
C ILE A 32 13.39 -5.10 -6.57
N ASP A 33 14.28 -5.58 -5.71
CA ASP A 33 15.66 -5.91 -6.07
C ASP A 33 15.67 -7.23 -6.85
N SER A 34 16.67 -7.43 -7.70
CA SER A 34 16.81 -8.59 -8.59
C SER A 34 17.01 -9.95 -7.90
N ASN A 35 16.92 -9.99 -6.56
CA ASN A 35 17.10 -11.22 -5.80
C ASN A 35 15.86 -12.11 -5.90
N GLU A 36 16.08 -13.43 -6.02
CA GLU A 36 15.06 -14.45 -6.30
C GLU A 36 13.85 -14.47 -5.34
N LYS A 37 13.97 -13.86 -4.16
CA LYS A 37 12.91 -13.85 -3.14
C LYS A 37 11.84 -12.78 -3.33
N ASN A 38 12.13 -11.70 -4.06
CA ASN A 38 11.13 -10.67 -4.39
C ASN A 38 10.76 -10.81 -5.85
N LYS A 39 9.47 -10.85 -6.17
CA LYS A 39 9.02 -11.14 -7.53
C LYS A 39 7.88 -10.23 -7.94
N VAL A 40 7.89 -9.85 -9.22
CA VAL A 40 6.70 -9.33 -9.91
C VAL A 40 6.34 -10.33 -10.99
N THR A 41 5.11 -10.80 -10.96
CA THR A 41 4.54 -11.69 -11.98
C THR A 41 3.39 -10.96 -12.66
N LYS A 42 3.42 -10.87 -13.99
CA LYS A 42 2.27 -10.42 -14.77
C LYS A 42 1.33 -11.62 -14.95
N GLU A 43 0.12 -11.55 -14.40
CA GLU A 43 -0.89 -12.62 -14.57
C GLU A 43 -1.69 -12.44 -15.85
N ASP A 44 -2.04 -11.20 -16.17
CA ASP A 44 -2.73 -10.81 -17.40
C ASP A 44 -2.35 -9.36 -17.79
N ASP A 45 -2.94 -8.82 -18.85
CA ASP A 45 -2.62 -7.47 -19.33
C ASP A 45 -2.88 -6.34 -18.32
N ASN A 46 -3.80 -6.56 -17.40
CA ASN A 46 -4.23 -5.59 -16.41
C ASN A 46 -3.76 -5.92 -14.99
N THR A 47 -3.31 -7.16 -14.74
CA THR A 47 -3.04 -7.69 -13.40
C THR A 47 -1.58 -8.07 -13.19
N PHE A 48 -1.02 -7.58 -12.09
CA PHE A 48 0.32 -7.91 -11.60
C PHE A 48 0.25 -8.40 -10.16
N ILE A 49 0.97 -9.47 -9.86
CA ILE A 49 1.21 -9.97 -8.50
C ILE A 49 2.62 -9.59 -8.08
N ILE A 50 2.72 -8.93 -6.94
CA ILE A 50 3.97 -8.47 -6.35
C ILE A 50 4.14 -9.22 -5.02
N GLU A 51 5.22 -9.97 -4.92
CA GLU A 51 5.61 -10.69 -3.72
C GLU A 51 6.87 -10.02 -3.18
N LYS A 52 6.78 -9.49 -1.95
CA LYS A 52 7.88 -8.75 -1.34
C LYS A 52 8.12 -9.21 0.09
N ILE A 53 9.38 -9.49 0.38
CA ILE A 53 9.86 -9.76 1.72
C ILE A 53 10.43 -8.45 2.28
N TYR A 54 9.99 -8.09 3.48
CA TYR A 54 10.55 -7.02 4.29
C TYR A 54 11.34 -7.63 5.43
N SER A 55 12.65 -7.36 5.46
CA SER A 55 13.49 -7.65 6.63
C SER A 55 13.28 -6.61 7.71
N ILE A 56 13.74 -6.85 8.94
CA ILE A 56 13.73 -5.82 10.00
C ILE A 56 14.46 -4.53 9.57
N LYS A 57 15.56 -4.63 8.82
CA LYS A 57 16.25 -3.46 8.25
C LYS A 57 15.39 -2.66 7.26
N ASP A 58 14.43 -3.32 6.61
CA ASP A 58 13.45 -2.62 5.79
C ASP A 58 12.37 -1.98 6.65
N VAL A 59 11.91 -2.66 7.70
CA VAL A 59 10.94 -2.14 8.68
C VAL A 59 11.43 -0.83 9.32
N GLU A 60 12.72 -0.71 9.63
CA GLU A 60 13.36 0.54 10.12
C GLU A 60 13.17 1.73 9.16
N LYS A 61 12.90 1.50 7.89
CA LYS A 61 12.60 2.57 6.91
C LYS A 61 11.13 2.99 6.97
N PHE A 62 10.26 2.14 7.53
CA PHE A 62 8.83 2.39 7.71
C PHE A 62 8.55 3.12 9.02
N CYS A 63 9.26 2.79 10.09
CA CYS A 63 8.99 3.27 11.43
C CYS A 63 10.23 3.88 12.07
N THR A 64 10.05 4.84 12.98
CA THR A 64 11.16 5.37 13.79
C THR A 64 11.17 4.61 15.11
N PHE A 65 12.27 3.93 15.39
CA PHE A 65 12.49 3.21 16.64
C PHE A 65 13.30 4.05 17.61
N SER A 66 13.03 3.90 18.91
CA SER A 66 13.86 4.50 19.95
C SER A 66 15.22 3.82 20.04
N ASP A 67 16.20 4.49 20.64
CA ASP A 67 17.55 3.94 20.84
C ASP A 67 17.49 2.62 21.62
N TYR A 68 16.63 2.54 22.64
CA TYR A 68 16.40 1.30 23.39
C TYR A 68 15.96 0.14 22.51
N ILE A 69 14.99 0.35 21.60
CA ILE A 69 14.50 -0.69 20.68
C ILE A 69 15.61 -1.12 19.72
N ASN A 70 16.35 -0.16 19.15
CA ASN A 70 17.46 -0.43 18.24
C ASN A 70 18.58 -1.26 18.89
N GLU A 71 18.91 -0.98 20.15
CA GLU A 71 20.01 -1.64 20.86
C GLU A 71 19.60 -2.99 21.46
N ASN A 72 18.37 -3.12 21.96
CA ASN A 72 17.97 -4.25 22.81
C ASN A 72 16.95 -5.20 22.19
N VAL A 73 16.18 -4.74 21.22
CA VAL A 73 15.07 -5.50 20.61
C VAL A 73 15.44 -5.94 19.20
N ILE A 74 15.85 -5.02 18.32
CA ILE A 74 16.20 -5.30 16.92
C ILE A 74 17.22 -6.44 16.77
N PRO A 75 18.29 -6.55 17.59
CA PRO A 75 19.24 -7.66 17.47
C PRO A 75 18.61 -9.04 17.73
N LYS A 76 17.56 -9.11 18.58
CA LYS A 76 16.87 -10.38 18.91
C LYS A 76 15.95 -10.86 17.80
N ILE A 77 15.46 -9.94 16.97
CA ILE A 77 14.51 -10.22 15.88
C ILE A 77 15.12 -10.00 14.50
N SER A 78 16.44 -9.86 14.38
CA SER A 78 17.12 -9.49 13.12
C SER A 78 16.77 -10.36 11.91
N ASN A 79 16.39 -11.62 12.17
CA ASN A 79 16.05 -12.62 11.17
C ASN A 79 14.54 -12.69 10.86
N MET A 80 13.73 -11.84 11.50
CA MET A 80 12.30 -11.75 11.23
C MET A 80 12.09 -11.16 9.83
N GLU A 81 11.21 -11.80 9.08
CA GLU A 81 10.85 -11.44 7.71
C GLU A 81 9.34 -11.37 7.57
N PHE A 82 8.84 -10.30 6.95
CA PHE A 82 7.42 -10.12 6.64
C PHE A 82 7.20 -10.35 5.16
N TYR A 83 6.35 -11.31 4.83
CA TYR A 83 6.04 -11.67 3.46
C TYR A 83 4.74 -10.99 3.09
N VAL A 84 4.84 -10.04 2.17
CA VAL A 84 3.73 -9.22 1.71
C VAL A 84 3.39 -9.60 0.29
N LYS A 85 2.09 -9.80 0.04
CA LYS A 85 1.54 -10.00 -1.29
C LYS A 85 0.69 -8.79 -1.67
N ILE A 86 0.91 -8.25 -2.86
CA ILE A 86 0.16 -7.13 -3.42
C ILE A 86 -0.30 -7.50 -4.83
N MET A 87 -1.61 -7.54 -5.04
CA MET A 87 -2.19 -7.64 -6.37
C MET A 87 -2.52 -6.24 -6.88
N LYS A 88 -1.91 -5.83 -7.99
CA LYS A 88 -2.24 -4.59 -8.71
C LYS A 88 -3.10 -4.94 -9.92
N LYS A 89 -4.27 -4.30 -10.06
CA LYS A 89 -5.18 -4.48 -11.19
C LYS A 89 -5.65 -3.14 -11.76
N PHE A 90 -5.62 -2.97 -13.06
CA PHE A 90 -6.38 -1.90 -13.71
C PHE A 90 -7.85 -2.30 -13.78
N ILE A 91 -8.72 -1.52 -13.16
CA ILE A 91 -10.17 -1.81 -13.11
C ILE A 91 -11.00 -0.86 -13.97
N TYR A 92 -10.42 0.26 -14.39
CA TYR A 92 -11.06 1.21 -15.29
C TYR A 92 -10.01 2.01 -16.08
N LEU A 93 -10.32 2.26 -17.36
CA LEU A 93 -9.51 3.07 -18.26
C LEU A 93 -10.40 3.67 -19.34
N ASN A 94 -10.36 4.99 -19.50
CA ASN A 94 -10.87 5.69 -20.67
C ASN A 94 -9.95 6.89 -21.00
N GLU A 95 -10.36 7.79 -21.89
CA GLU A 95 -9.55 8.96 -22.28
C GLU A 95 -9.40 10.01 -21.17
N ASN A 96 -10.24 9.95 -20.13
CA ASN A 96 -10.33 10.93 -19.06
C ASN A 96 -9.76 10.45 -17.73
N GLU A 97 -9.76 9.14 -17.46
CA GLU A 97 -9.34 8.60 -16.19
C GLU A 97 -8.85 7.14 -16.25
N ILE A 98 -8.04 6.79 -15.25
CA ILE A 98 -7.56 5.45 -14.95
C ILE A 98 -7.85 5.16 -13.48
N VAL A 99 -8.36 3.97 -13.19
CA VAL A 99 -8.47 3.46 -11.82
C VAL A 99 -7.64 2.18 -11.66
N ILE A 100 -6.74 2.21 -10.70
CA ILE A 100 -5.86 1.10 -10.34
C ILE A 100 -6.21 0.64 -8.94
N LYS A 101 -6.53 -0.64 -8.80
CA LYS A 101 -6.80 -1.31 -7.53
C LYS A 101 -5.55 -2.05 -7.06
N TYR A 102 -5.23 -1.92 -5.79
CA TYR A 102 -4.19 -2.68 -5.11
C TYR A 102 -4.82 -3.45 -3.95
N ILE A 103 -4.74 -4.78 -3.95
CA ILE A 103 -5.16 -5.62 -2.83
C ILE A 103 -3.91 -6.13 -2.13
N THR A 104 -3.79 -5.82 -0.85
CA THR A 104 -2.56 -6.03 -0.08
C THR A 104 -2.81 -6.92 1.13
N SER A 105 -1.94 -7.91 1.37
CA SER A 105 -1.91 -8.72 2.58
C SER A 105 -0.49 -8.94 3.10
N ILE A 106 -0.36 -9.07 4.41
CA ILE A 106 0.79 -9.71 5.07
C ILE A 106 0.45 -11.19 5.21
N ASP A 107 1.14 -12.05 4.46
CA ASP A 107 0.91 -13.50 4.47
C ASP A 107 1.79 -14.24 5.49
N LYS A 108 2.99 -13.70 5.79
CA LYS A 108 3.84 -14.19 6.87
C LYS A 108 4.48 -13.04 7.64
N PRO A 109 4.80 -13.25 8.93
CA PRO A 109 4.53 -14.45 9.72
C PRO A 109 3.03 -14.62 10.04
N TYR A 110 2.57 -15.88 10.10
CA TYR A 110 1.14 -16.22 10.18
C TYR A 110 0.42 -15.62 11.39
N TYR A 111 1.12 -15.47 12.52
CA TYR A 111 0.54 -14.89 13.72
C TYR A 111 0.13 -13.42 13.51
N ILE A 112 0.84 -12.67 12.66
CA ILE A 112 0.47 -11.27 12.32
C ILE A 112 -0.82 -11.28 11.53
N LYS A 113 -0.91 -12.13 10.51
CA LYS A 113 -2.11 -12.29 9.70
C LYS A 113 -3.35 -12.58 10.55
N ASN A 114 -3.19 -13.41 11.58
CA ASN A 114 -4.28 -13.73 12.51
C ASN A 114 -4.58 -12.57 13.49
N ILE A 115 -3.56 -11.83 13.95
CA ILE A 115 -3.75 -10.63 14.77
C ILE A 115 -4.62 -9.60 14.04
N ILE A 116 -4.37 -9.38 12.74
CA ILE A 116 -5.14 -8.45 11.90
C ILE A 116 -6.44 -9.07 11.36
N ALA A 117 -6.99 -10.08 12.03
CA ALA A 117 -8.24 -10.74 11.65
C ALA A 117 -8.30 -11.20 10.18
N ASN A 118 -7.17 -11.63 9.61
CA ASN A 118 -7.03 -12.01 8.21
C ASN A 118 -7.49 -10.93 7.21
N GLN A 119 -7.37 -9.65 7.56
CA GLN A 119 -7.81 -8.56 6.70
C GLN A 119 -6.86 -8.28 5.52
N TYR A 120 -7.47 -7.92 4.39
CA TYR A 120 -6.83 -7.22 3.28
C TYR A 120 -6.94 -5.71 3.44
N THR A 121 -5.94 -5.01 2.93
CA THR A 121 -6.07 -3.58 2.63
C THR A 121 -6.25 -3.40 1.13
N ILE A 122 -7.34 -2.75 0.73
CA ILE A 122 -7.57 -2.35 -0.65
C ILE A 122 -7.25 -0.87 -0.79
N TYR A 123 -6.33 -0.54 -1.70
CA TYR A 123 -6.08 0.83 -2.13
C TYR A 123 -6.55 1.03 -3.55
N TYR A 124 -7.22 2.15 -3.82
CA TYR A 124 -7.51 2.60 -5.17
C TYR A 124 -6.69 3.84 -5.46
N VAL A 125 -6.08 3.85 -6.65
CA VAL A 125 -5.39 4.99 -7.21
C VAL A 125 -6.20 5.45 -8.42
N LYS A 126 -6.84 6.61 -8.29
CA LYS A 126 -7.61 7.24 -9.36
C LYS A 126 -6.79 8.37 -9.96
N ILE A 127 -6.51 8.28 -11.25
CA ILE A 127 -5.80 9.30 -12.03
C ILE A 127 -6.80 9.86 -13.03
N SER A 128 -7.14 11.14 -12.94
CA SER A 128 -8.16 11.75 -13.80
C SER A 128 -7.71 13.11 -14.33
N ASN A 129 -8.26 13.53 -15.46
CA ASN A 129 -8.11 14.90 -15.95
C ASN A 129 -8.57 15.91 -14.89
N THR A 130 -7.84 17.02 -14.78
CA THR A 130 -8.29 18.20 -14.05
C THR A 130 -8.95 19.19 -15.02
N GLU A 131 -9.52 20.26 -14.48
CA GLU A 131 -10.01 21.39 -15.29
C GLU A 131 -8.90 22.06 -16.11
N LYS A 132 -7.63 21.94 -15.67
CA LYS A 132 -6.47 22.47 -16.41
C LYS A 132 -6.02 21.44 -17.46
N LYS A 133 -6.03 21.86 -18.73
CA LYS A 133 -5.58 21.03 -19.85
C LYS A 133 -4.15 20.55 -19.64
N GLY A 134 -3.91 19.26 -19.88
CA GLY A 134 -2.60 18.62 -19.74
C GLY A 134 -2.16 18.37 -18.30
N LEU A 135 -3.07 18.52 -17.33
CA LEU A 135 -2.81 18.29 -15.92
C LEU A 135 -3.77 17.22 -15.39
N LEU A 136 -3.20 16.18 -14.79
CA LEU A 136 -3.90 15.06 -14.18
C LEU A 136 -3.85 15.18 -12.66
N SER A 137 -4.92 14.77 -11.98
CA SER A 137 -4.96 14.58 -10.54
C SER A 137 -4.84 13.11 -10.22
N LEU A 138 -3.94 12.77 -9.31
CA LEU A 138 -3.78 11.44 -8.76
C LEU A 138 -4.28 11.46 -7.31
N THR A 139 -5.34 10.71 -7.05
CA THR A 139 -6.04 10.60 -5.77
C THR A 139 -6.05 9.16 -5.27
N TYR A 140 -6.15 9.00 -3.95
CA TYR A 140 -6.08 7.71 -3.30
C TYR A 140 -7.29 7.48 -2.41
N TYR A 141 -7.76 6.25 -2.42
CA TYR A 141 -8.85 5.74 -1.60
C TYR A 141 -8.38 4.46 -0.94
N ARG A 142 -8.85 4.17 0.26
CA ARG A 142 -8.50 2.94 0.97
C ARG A 142 -9.70 2.39 1.71
N LYS A 143 -9.84 1.07 1.74
CA LYS A 143 -10.72 0.35 2.66
C LYS A 143 -10.06 -0.92 3.18
N PHE A 144 -10.44 -1.34 4.38
CA PHE A 144 -10.11 -2.64 4.95
C PHE A 144 -11.24 -3.63 4.68
N VAL A 145 -10.88 -4.85 4.31
CA VAL A 145 -11.85 -5.91 3.99
C VAL A 145 -11.38 -7.22 4.61
N GLU A 146 -12.28 -7.93 5.28
CA GLU A 146 -12.00 -9.27 5.80
C GLU A 146 -11.92 -10.30 4.67
N ILE A 147 -11.05 -11.31 4.79
CA ILE A 147 -10.84 -12.32 3.74
C ILE A 147 -12.12 -13.09 3.37
N ASP A 148 -13.03 -13.25 4.32
CA ASP A 148 -14.26 -14.02 4.14
C ASP A 148 -15.35 -13.22 3.41
N ASP A 149 -15.19 -11.89 3.31
CA ASP A 149 -16.10 -11.02 2.56
C ASP A 149 -15.65 -10.83 1.11
N LYS A 150 -15.81 -11.89 0.32
CA LYS A 150 -15.50 -11.88 -1.12
C LYS A 150 -16.33 -10.88 -1.92
N ASN A 151 -17.50 -10.51 -1.43
CA ASN A 151 -18.35 -9.53 -2.09
C ASN A 151 -17.73 -8.14 -1.95
N GLU A 152 -17.31 -7.77 -0.74
CA GLU A 152 -16.63 -6.50 -0.51
C GLU A 152 -15.26 -6.42 -1.18
N LEU A 153 -14.56 -7.55 -1.33
CA LEU A 153 -13.29 -7.59 -2.06
C LEU A 153 -13.46 -7.13 -3.52
N ASN A 154 -14.62 -7.37 -4.13
CA ASN A 154 -14.92 -7.00 -5.52
C ASN A 154 -15.80 -5.76 -5.66
N ASN A 155 -16.28 -5.20 -4.55
CA ASN A 155 -17.11 -4.00 -4.55
C ASN A 155 -16.26 -2.73 -4.79
N ASP A 156 -16.17 -2.32 -6.05
CA ASP A 156 -15.41 -1.15 -6.51
C ASP A 156 -16.23 0.14 -6.60
N SER A 157 -17.51 0.10 -6.20
CA SER A 157 -18.47 1.23 -6.26
C SER A 157 -17.94 2.51 -5.61
N ILE A 158 -17.21 2.36 -4.49
CA ILE A 158 -16.63 3.44 -3.70
C ILE A 158 -15.72 4.41 -4.49
N VAL A 159 -15.20 4.00 -5.66
CA VAL A 159 -14.33 4.85 -6.50
C VAL A 159 -15.09 5.63 -7.57
N PHE A 160 -16.31 5.20 -7.86
CA PHE A 160 -17.16 5.75 -8.92
C PHE A 160 -18.33 6.58 -8.37
N ASP A 161 -18.70 6.41 -7.10
CA ASP A 161 -19.65 7.30 -6.44
C ASP A 161 -19.01 8.68 -6.19
N ASN A 162 -19.59 9.70 -6.82
CA ASN A 162 -19.21 11.11 -6.66
C ASN A 162 -19.73 11.72 -5.36
N ASP A 163 -20.70 11.09 -4.69
CA ASP A 163 -21.21 11.48 -3.37
C ASP A 163 -20.36 10.85 -2.26
N LEU A 164 -19.15 11.39 -2.11
CA LEU A 164 -18.12 11.00 -1.14
C LEU A 164 -18.47 11.27 0.35
N LEU A 165 -19.75 11.46 0.69
CA LEU A 165 -20.24 11.81 2.03
C LEU A 165 -20.81 10.63 2.82
N THR A 166 -21.05 9.47 2.20
CA THR A 166 -21.43 8.24 2.91
C THR A 166 -20.18 7.56 3.46
N ILE A 167 -19.75 8.03 4.64
CA ILE A 167 -18.66 7.44 5.41
C ILE A 167 -19.07 6.03 5.82
N ASN A 168 -18.55 5.01 5.15
CA ASN A 168 -18.67 3.64 5.64
C ASN A 168 -17.57 3.41 6.70
N GLU A 169 -17.83 3.87 7.93
CA GLU A 169 -16.86 3.86 9.05
C GLU A 169 -16.34 2.46 9.40
N GLU A 170 -17.10 1.41 9.08
CA GLU A 170 -16.77 0.02 9.42
C GLU A 170 -15.47 -0.47 8.76
N ASN A 171 -15.14 0.07 7.58
CA ASN A 171 -13.98 -0.37 6.78
C ASN A 171 -12.80 0.61 6.83
N ASP A 172 -12.83 1.60 7.74
CA ASP A 172 -11.80 2.63 7.86
C ASP A 172 -10.69 2.28 8.86
N LYS A 173 -10.85 1.21 9.66
CA LYS A 173 -9.90 0.79 10.71
C LYS A 173 -9.45 -0.65 10.56
N ILE A 174 -8.20 -0.91 10.93
CA ILE A 174 -7.66 -2.26 11.11
C ILE A 174 -8.39 -2.89 12.29
N LYS A 175 -9.02 -4.05 12.08
CA LYS A 175 -9.60 -4.88 13.13
C LYS A 175 -8.52 -5.77 13.71
N LEU A 176 -8.48 -5.83 15.04
CA LEU A 176 -7.47 -6.55 15.78
C LEU A 176 -8.10 -7.61 16.68
N ASN A 177 -7.58 -8.83 16.62
CA ASN A 177 -7.94 -9.88 17.55
C ASN A 177 -7.15 -9.70 18.87
N GLN A 178 -7.81 -9.10 19.86
CA GLN A 178 -7.20 -8.76 21.15
C GLN A 178 -6.66 -9.98 21.90
N THR A 179 -7.35 -11.12 21.82
CA THR A 179 -6.90 -12.37 22.47
C THR A 179 -5.58 -12.85 21.87
N LEU A 180 -5.44 -12.76 20.55
CA LEU A 180 -4.20 -13.12 19.85
C LEU A 180 -3.08 -12.11 20.11
N ILE A 181 -3.39 -10.82 20.24
CA ILE A 181 -2.41 -9.80 20.66
C ILE A 181 -1.80 -10.21 22.00
N ILE A 182 -2.62 -10.47 23.02
CA ILE A 182 -2.14 -10.87 24.35
C ILE A 182 -1.26 -12.12 24.27
N SER A 183 -1.68 -13.10 23.47
CA SER A 183 -0.98 -14.38 23.33
C SER A 183 0.38 -14.21 22.63
N VAL A 184 0.43 -13.38 21.58
CA VAL A 184 1.66 -13.11 20.83
C VAL A 184 2.59 -12.19 21.62
N SER A 185 2.08 -11.20 22.36
CA SER A 185 2.88 -10.38 23.28
C SER A 185 3.55 -11.26 24.35
N ALA A 186 2.86 -12.26 24.88
CA ALA A 186 3.44 -13.19 25.84
C ALA A 186 4.52 -14.08 25.22
N LEU A 187 4.34 -14.50 23.96
CA LEU A 187 5.27 -15.37 23.25
C LEU A 187 6.53 -14.65 22.76
N LEU A 188 6.36 -13.49 22.11
CA LEU A 188 7.44 -12.76 21.47
C LEU A 188 8.06 -11.70 22.39
N GLY A 189 7.36 -11.31 23.45
CA GLY A 189 7.67 -10.13 24.23
C GLY A 189 6.87 -8.91 23.75
N LYS A 190 6.35 -8.16 24.71
CA LYS A 190 5.49 -7.00 24.46
C LYS A 190 6.17 -5.94 23.60
N GLU A 191 7.43 -5.65 23.85
CA GLU A 191 8.22 -4.65 23.11
C GLU A 191 8.34 -5.00 21.61
N ILE A 192 8.51 -6.29 21.28
CA ILE A 192 8.58 -6.73 19.88
C ILE A 192 7.25 -6.51 19.17
N LEU A 193 6.13 -6.81 19.85
CA LEU A 193 4.82 -6.60 19.26
C LEU A 193 4.47 -5.11 19.13
N ASP A 194 4.54 -4.37 20.24
CA ASP A 194 3.99 -3.03 20.37
C ASP A 194 4.88 -1.97 19.71
N ASP A 195 6.21 -2.16 19.73
CA ASP A 195 7.16 -1.14 19.26
C ASP A 195 7.75 -1.45 17.88
N VAL A 196 7.63 -2.69 17.38
CA VAL A 196 8.16 -3.09 16.06
C VAL A 196 7.06 -3.56 15.13
N ILE A 197 6.35 -4.63 15.49
CA ILE A 197 5.39 -5.28 14.59
C ILE A 197 4.17 -4.41 14.33
N MET A 198 3.51 -3.91 15.37
CA MET A 198 2.28 -3.12 15.24
C MET A 198 2.54 -1.79 14.50
N PRO A 199 3.59 -1.02 14.81
CA PRO A 199 3.95 0.18 14.04
C PRO A 199 4.19 -0.12 12.57
N PHE A 200 4.84 -1.24 12.24
CA PHE A 200 5.02 -1.68 10.86
C PHE A 200 3.69 -1.97 10.18
N VAL A 201 2.82 -2.79 10.80
CA VAL A 201 1.49 -3.12 10.29
C VAL A 201 0.70 -1.85 10.02
N TYR A 202 0.60 -0.95 11.00
CA TYR A 202 -0.11 0.32 10.83
C TYR A 202 0.51 1.16 9.73
N THR A 203 1.84 1.32 9.69
CA THR A 203 2.48 2.12 8.63
C THR A 203 2.27 1.51 7.25
N PHE A 204 2.27 0.17 7.14
CA PHE A 204 2.10 -0.54 5.88
C PHE A 204 0.64 -0.56 5.40
N TYR A 205 -0.33 -0.61 6.31
CA TYR A 205 -1.77 -0.68 5.99
C TYR A 205 -2.47 0.68 6.00
N ASP A 206 -1.89 1.67 6.68
CA ASP A 206 -2.47 3.01 6.83
C ASP A 206 -1.78 4.07 6.00
N ASP A 207 -0.45 4.05 5.95
CA ASP A 207 0.31 5.17 5.41
C ASP A 207 1.26 4.79 4.27
N PHE A 208 1.22 3.53 3.81
CA PHE A 208 2.16 3.02 2.83
C PHE A 208 2.15 3.83 1.53
N ILE A 209 0.95 4.16 1.08
CA ILE A 209 0.78 4.96 -0.13
C ILE A 209 1.41 6.35 0.04
N ASN A 210 1.07 7.06 1.11
CA ASN A 210 1.44 8.47 1.24
C ASN A 210 2.91 8.63 1.60
N LYS A 211 3.39 7.80 2.54
CA LYS A 211 4.74 7.86 3.07
C LYS A 211 5.76 7.33 2.07
N PHE A 212 5.42 6.31 1.30
CA PHE A 212 6.38 5.63 0.40
C PHE A 212 6.03 5.75 -1.07
N VAL A 213 4.82 5.35 -1.47
CA VAL A 213 4.47 5.25 -2.89
C VAL A 213 4.47 6.63 -3.55
N ASN A 214 3.87 7.66 -2.96
CA ASN A 214 3.80 9.01 -3.56
C ASN A 214 5.19 9.58 -3.83
N LYS A 215 6.10 9.46 -2.84
CA LYS A 215 7.49 9.91 -2.97
C LYS A 215 8.21 9.18 -4.10
N ARG A 216 7.97 7.88 -4.26
CA ARG A 216 8.58 7.04 -5.31
C ARG A 216 7.99 7.33 -6.69
N ILE A 217 6.67 7.52 -6.79
CA ILE A 217 5.98 7.91 -8.02
C ILE A 217 6.51 9.25 -8.50
N LYS A 218 6.52 10.26 -7.63
CA LYS A 218 7.06 11.59 -7.92
C LYS A 218 8.50 11.48 -8.45
N LYS A 219 9.39 10.81 -7.71
CA LYS A 219 10.79 10.61 -8.12
C LYS A 219 10.93 9.90 -9.47
N TYR A 220 10.09 8.90 -9.75
CA TYR A 220 10.13 8.16 -11.02
C TYR A 220 9.67 9.02 -12.20
N LEU A 221 8.56 9.73 -12.05
CA LEU A 221 7.99 10.59 -13.10
C LEU A 221 8.91 11.77 -13.40
N THR A 222 9.47 12.43 -12.38
CA THR A 222 10.44 13.52 -12.58
C THR A 222 11.68 13.05 -13.35
N LYS A 223 12.17 11.82 -13.10
CA LYS A 223 13.27 11.23 -13.90
C LYS A 223 12.90 10.99 -15.37
N LYS A 224 11.62 10.85 -15.68
CA LYS A 224 11.08 10.79 -17.04
C LYS A 224 10.75 12.16 -17.62
N LYS A 225 11.16 13.25 -16.97
CA LYS A 225 10.86 14.65 -17.36
C LYS A 225 9.36 14.98 -17.34
N ILE A 226 8.60 14.30 -16.48
CA ILE A 226 7.20 14.61 -16.20
C ILE A 226 7.16 15.42 -14.90
N ASN A 227 6.58 16.62 -14.96
CA ASN A 227 6.45 17.48 -13.78
C ASN A 227 5.37 16.94 -12.85
N VAL A 228 5.68 16.92 -11.55
CA VAL A 228 4.78 16.42 -10.52
C VAL A 228 4.76 17.39 -9.35
N TYR A 229 3.58 17.93 -9.06
CA TYR A 229 3.34 18.83 -7.95
C TYR A 229 2.62 18.10 -6.83
N SER A 230 2.93 18.48 -5.59
CA SER A 230 2.19 18.01 -4.43
C SER A 230 1.11 19.05 -4.16
N LYS A 231 -0.16 18.63 -4.09
CA LYS A 231 -1.23 19.54 -3.67
C LYS A 231 -0.94 19.93 -2.20
N ILE A 232 -0.61 21.20 -1.98
CA ILE A 232 -0.47 21.73 -0.62
C ILE A 232 -1.89 21.72 -0.03
N LYS A 233 -2.04 21.10 1.15
CA LYS A 233 -3.31 21.11 1.89
C LYS A 233 -3.65 22.53 2.32
#